data_AF-A0A2X2SXN2-F1
#
_entry.id   AF-A0A2X2SXN2-F1
#
_cell.length_a   1.000
_cell.length_b   1.000
_cell.length_c   1.000
_cell.angle_alpha   90.00
_cell.angle_beta   90.00
_cell.angle_gamma   90.00
#
_symmetry.space_group_name_H-M   'P 1'
#
loop_
_entity.id
_entity.type
_entity.pdbx_description
1 polymer ?
#
loop_
_entity_poly.entity_id
_entity_poly.type
_entity_poly.pdbx_seq_one_letter_code
_entity_poly.pdbx_strand_id
1 'polypeptide(L)'
;MKTIEVDDELYRYIASQTKHIGESASDILRRMLKFTAGQTPAATPTPAAPERAAAPVVEEKPANTARNRVRAVRELLLSDEYAAQNKAVNRFMMVLSTLYQLDAKTFGEATESLHGRTRVYFCR
;
A
#
# COMPACT_ATOMS: atom_id res chain seq x y z
N MET A 1 12.69 20.65 -1.99
CA MET A 1 11.50 19.94 -2.48
C MET A 1 11.80 19.38 -3.85
N LYS A 2 11.19 18.25 -4.25
CA LYS A 2 11.21 17.78 -5.64
C LYS A 2 9.94 18.28 -6.32
N THR A 3 10.04 18.68 -7.58
CA THR A 3 8.91 19.18 -8.38
C THR A 3 8.40 18.08 -9.30
N ILE A 4 7.08 17.95 -9.43
CA ILE A 4 6.41 17.08 -10.39
C ILE A 4 5.42 17.92 -11.20
N GLU A 5 5.23 17.56 -12.47
CA GLU A 5 4.24 18.19 -13.35
C GLU A 5 2.98 17.34 -13.38
N VAL A 6 1.82 17.99 -13.36
CA VAL A 6 0.49 17.38 -13.45
C VAL A 6 -0.35 18.21 -14.41
N ASP A 7 -1.34 17.59 -15.04
CA ASP A 7 -2.28 18.31 -15.89
C ASP A 7 -3.21 19.23 -15.07
N ASP A 8 -3.84 20.19 -15.77
CA ASP A 8 -4.71 21.21 -15.15
C ASP A 8 -5.93 20.62 -14.44
N GLU A 9 -6.45 19.49 -14.93
CA GLU A 9 -7.61 18.82 -14.34
C GLU A 9 -7.24 18.18 -13.01
N LEU A 10 -6.14 17.42 -12.99
CA LEU A 10 -5.58 16.80 -11.80
C LEU A 10 -5.15 17.86 -10.77
N TYR A 11 -4.57 18.98 -11.21
CA TYR A 11 -4.25 20.10 -10.33
C TYR A 11 -5.51 20.63 -9.64
N ARG A 12 -6.59 20.91 -10.39
CA ARG A 12 -7.86 21.39 -9.84
C ARG A 12 -8.47 20.39 -8.87
N TYR A 13 -8.40 19.10 -9.19
CA TYR A 13 -8.89 18.05 -8.31
C TYR A 13 -8.13 18.01 -6.98
N ILE A 14 -6.78 18.01 -7.01
CA ILE A 14 -5.96 18.04 -5.79
C ILE A 14 -6.25 19.30 -4.97
N ALA A 15 -6.34 20.47 -5.62
CA ALA A 15 -6.63 21.73 -4.94
C ALA A 15 -8.01 21.72 -4.23
N SER A 16 -9.02 21.09 -4.82
CA SER A 16 -10.36 20.96 -4.22
C SER A 16 -10.40 20.10 -2.95
N GLN A 17 -9.37 19.28 -2.70
CA GLN A 17 -9.25 18.44 -1.51
C GLN A 17 -8.60 19.15 -0.32
N THR A 18 -8.39 20.47 -0.38
CA THR A 18 -7.82 21.28 0.72
C THR A 18 -8.77 21.30 1.92
N LYS A 19 -8.26 20.99 3.12
CA LYS A 19 -9.08 21.03 4.36
C LYS A 19 -8.69 22.14 5.33
N HIS A 20 -7.42 22.53 5.33
CA HIS A 20 -6.90 23.59 6.20
C HIS A 20 -6.19 24.65 5.36
N ILE A 21 -6.36 25.91 5.74
CA ILE A 21 -5.68 27.03 5.08
C ILE A 21 -4.17 26.86 5.27
N GLY A 22 -3.42 26.91 4.18
CA GLY A 22 -1.95 26.75 4.19
C GLY A 22 -1.46 25.29 4.15
N GLU A 23 -2.34 24.31 3.93
CA GLU A 23 -1.94 22.92 3.72
C GLU A 23 -1.07 22.77 2.46
N SER A 24 0.03 22.00 2.55
CA SER A 24 0.91 21.80 1.39
C SER A 24 0.32 20.77 0.42
N ALA A 25 0.66 20.87 -0.87
CA ALA A 25 0.28 19.86 -1.85
C ALA A 25 0.74 18.44 -1.45
N SER A 26 1.89 18.34 -0.76
CA SER A 26 2.39 17.07 -0.24
C SER A 26 1.48 16.48 0.84
N ASP A 27 0.92 17.30 1.72
CA ASP A 27 0.02 16.83 2.80
C ASP A 27 -1.31 16.36 2.23
N ILE A 28 -1.86 17.10 1.26
CA ILE A 28 -3.06 16.72 0.52
C ILE A 28 -2.84 15.35 -0.15
N LEU A 29 -1.73 15.17 -0.87
CA LEU A 29 -1.41 13.91 -1.55
C LEU A 29 -1.21 12.74 -0.58
N ARG A 30 -0.53 12.95 0.56
CA ARG A 30 -0.37 11.91 1.60
C ARG A 30 -1.71 11.43 2.13
N ARG A 31 -2.65 12.36 2.35
CA ARG A 31 -4.01 12.04 2.77
C ARG A 31 -4.78 11.29 1.69
N MET A 32 -4.77 11.78 0.45
CA MET A 32 -5.51 11.16 -0.66
C MET A 32 -5.03 9.73 -0.94
N LEU A 33 -3.71 9.51 -0.89
CA LEU A 33 -3.08 8.21 -1.14
C LEU A 33 -3.01 7.31 0.10
N LYS A 34 -3.54 7.77 1.25
CA LYS A 34 -3.44 7.07 2.55
C LYS A 34 -2.00 6.65 2.87
N PHE A 35 -1.04 7.49 2.51
CA PHE A 35 0.37 7.21 2.64
C PHE A 35 0.83 7.41 4.08
N THR A 36 1.12 6.32 4.79
CA THR A 36 1.55 6.33 6.20
C THR A 36 3.06 6.15 6.39
N ALA A 37 3.85 6.02 5.33
CA ALA A 37 5.29 5.79 5.48
C ALA A 37 5.96 7.02 6.13
N GLY A 38 6.52 6.80 7.33
CA GLY A 38 7.25 7.82 8.08
C GLY A 38 6.38 8.77 8.89
N GLN A 39 5.22 8.36 9.40
CA GLN A 39 4.57 9.09 10.49
C GLN A 39 5.48 9.09 11.74
N THR A 40 6.35 10.08 11.86
CA THR A 40 6.74 10.59 13.18
C THR A 40 5.47 11.23 13.74
N PRO A 41 4.96 10.81 14.91
CA PRO A 41 3.84 11.50 15.52
C PRO A 41 4.30 12.92 15.83
N ALA A 42 3.83 13.91 15.07
CA ALA A 42 3.89 15.29 15.49
C ALA A 42 3.03 15.39 16.76
N ALA A 43 3.67 15.68 17.87
CA ALA A 43 3.06 15.81 19.18
C ALA A 43 1.89 16.79 19.15
N THR A 44 0.69 16.28 19.44
CA THR A 44 -0.43 17.10 19.91
C THR A 44 -0.47 17.03 21.44
N PRO A 45 -0.45 18.17 22.16
CA PRO A 45 -0.48 18.15 23.61
C PRO A 45 -1.86 17.71 24.13
N THR A 46 -1.80 16.78 25.08
CA THR A 46 -2.89 16.31 25.94
C THR A 46 -3.56 17.47 26.70
N PRO A 47 -4.89 17.40 26.89
CA PRO A 47 -5.39 17.30 28.27
C PRO A 47 -6.43 16.18 28.47
N ALA A 48 -6.18 15.43 29.54
CA ALA A 48 -7.06 14.66 30.44
C ALA A 48 -8.42 14.06 29.96
N ALA A 49 -8.46 12.72 30.09
CA ALA A 49 -9.53 11.71 30.28
C ALA A 49 -10.87 12.15 30.94
N PRO A 50 -11.96 11.32 30.96
CA PRO A 50 -11.96 9.85 30.85
C PRO A 50 -13.12 9.15 30.06
N GLU A 51 -12.91 7.84 29.89
CA GLU A 51 -13.89 6.74 29.70
C GLU A 51 -14.91 6.78 28.55
N ARG A 52 -14.69 5.91 27.55
CA ARG A 52 -15.76 5.00 27.10
C ARG A 52 -15.25 3.74 26.39
N ALA A 53 -15.61 2.61 27.00
CA ALA A 53 -15.90 1.31 26.42
C ALA A 53 -14.86 0.68 25.47
N ALA A 54 -14.14 -0.29 26.03
CA ALA A 54 -13.63 -1.43 25.28
C ALA A 54 -14.78 -2.13 24.53
N ALA A 55 -14.64 -2.24 23.21
CA ALA A 55 -15.41 -3.15 22.37
C ALA A 55 -14.41 -4.03 21.60
N PRO A 56 -14.76 -5.30 21.37
CA PRO A 56 -13.81 -6.40 21.32
C PRO A 56 -13.02 -6.44 20.01
N VAL A 57 -11.76 -6.87 20.15
CA VAL A 57 -10.91 -7.33 19.05
C VAL A 57 -11.67 -8.43 18.31
N VAL A 58 -12.15 -8.11 17.10
CA VAL A 58 -12.72 -9.11 16.20
C VAL A 58 -11.57 -9.95 15.70
N GLU A 59 -11.42 -11.11 16.33
CA GLU A 59 -10.54 -12.18 15.90
C GLU A 59 -11.09 -12.73 14.57
N GLU A 60 -10.64 -12.17 13.45
CA GLU A 60 -10.95 -12.71 12.12
C GLU A 60 -10.29 -14.07 11.95
N LYS A 61 -11.14 -15.09 11.95
CA LYS A 61 -10.84 -16.48 11.63
C LYS A 61 -9.95 -16.59 10.36
N PRO A 62 -8.78 -17.25 10.42
CA PRO A 62 -7.74 -17.23 9.37
C PRO A 62 -8.13 -17.92 8.06
N ALA A 63 -9.26 -18.63 8.02
CA ALA A 63 -9.70 -19.36 6.83
C ALA A 63 -10.16 -18.43 5.68
N ASN A 64 -10.68 -17.24 6.00
CA ASN A 64 -11.23 -16.32 5.00
C ASN A 64 -10.12 -15.58 4.23
N THR A 65 -9.07 -15.16 4.94
CA THR A 65 -7.94 -14.44 4.36
C THR A 65 -7.15 -15.31 3.38
N ALA A 66 -6.90 -16.58 3.71
CA ALA A 66 -6.23 -17.52 2.80
C ALA A 66 -7.04 -17.77 1.52
N ARG A 67 -8.36 -17.98 1.64
CA ARG A 67 -9.24 -18.16 0.48
C ARG A 67 -9.27 -16.93 -0.42
N ASN A 68 -9.26 -15.74 0.18
CA ASN A 68 -9.21 -14.47 -0.55
C ASN A 68 -7.89 -14.28 -1.30
N ARG A 69 -6.75 -14.69 -0.73
CA ARG A 69 -5.44 -14.67 -1.41
C ARG A 69 -5.43 -15.57 -2.64
N VAL A 70 -5.91 -16.81 -2.51
CA VAL A 70 -6.00 -17.76 -3.64
C VAL A 70 -6.90 -17.21 -4.73
N ARG A 71 -8.03 -16.62 -4.35
CA ARG A 71 -8.96 -15.97 -5.28
C ARG A 71 -8.28 -14.83 -6.05
N ALA A 72 -7.60 -13.93 -5.36
CA ALA A 72 -6.94 -12.78 -6.00
C ALA A 72 -5.86 -13.21 -7.01
N VAL A 73 -5.04 -14.21 -6.65
CA VAL A 73 -4.05 -14.75 -7.60
C VAL A 73 -4.74 -15.42 -8.79
N ARG A 74 -5.85 -16.12 -8.57
CA ARG A 74 -6.64 -16.71 -9.67
C ARG A 74 -7.21 -15.65 -10.60
N GLU A 75 -7.75 -14.56 -10.05
CA GLU A 75 -8.27 -13.43 -10.82
C GLU A 75 -7.15 -12.75 -11.64
N LEU A 76 -5.96 -12.55 -11.06
CA LEU A 76 -4.79 -12.07 -11.80
C LEU A 76 -4.48 -12.97 -13.00
N LEU A 77 -4.39 -14.28 -12.79
CA LEU A 77 -4.02 -15.23 -13.85
C LEU A 77 -5.07 -15.35 -14.96
N LEU A 78 -6.32 -15.01 -14.66
CA LEU A 78 -7.43 -14.97 -15.60
C LEU A 78 -7.63 -13.58 -16.25
N SER A 79 -6.88 -12.56 -15.82
CA SER A 79 -7.03 -11.20 -16.32
C SER A 79 -6.46 -11.03 -17.73
N ASP A 80 -7.15 -10.22 -18.53
CA ASP A 80 -6.69 -9.86 -19.88
C ASP A 80 -5.35 -9.11 -19.84
N GLU A 81 -5.12 -8.31 -18.80
CA GLU A 81 -3.85 -7.59 -18.62
C GLU A 81 -2.67 -8.55 -18.45
N TYR A 82 -2.87 -9.64 -17.69
CA TYR A 82 -1.85 -10.68 -17.51
C TYR A 82 -1.65 -11.49 -18.79
N ALA A 83 -2.72 -11.80 -19.51
CA ALA A 83 -2.67 -12.51 -20.79
C ALA A 83 -2.00 -11.68 -21.90
N ALA A 84 -2.16 -10.36 -21.88
CA ALA A 84 -1.55 -9.43 -22.84
C ALA A 84 -0.02 -9.32 -22.68
N GLN A 85 0.55 -9.77 -21.57
CA GLN A 85 2.00 -9.70 -21.34
C GLN A 85 2.76 -10.73 -22.18
N ASN A 86 3.50 -10.26 -23.17
CA ASN A 86 4.32 -11.12 -24.04
C ASN A 86 5.61 -11.61 -23.36
N LYS A 87 6.20 -10.82 -22.46
CA LYS A 87 7.48 -11.16 -21.81
C LYS A 87 7.27 -11.84 -20.45
N ALA A 88 8.04 -12.89 -20.19
CA ALA A 88 8.01 -13.58 -18.90
C ALA A 88 8.34 -12.65 -17.73
N VAL A 89 9.27 -11.71 -17.92
CA VAL A 89 9.62 -10.72 -16.88
C VAL A 89 8.43 -9.82 -16.51
N ASN A 90 7.58 -9.43 -17.46
CA ASN A 90 6.41 -8.59 -17.16
C ASN A 90 5.41 -9.37 -16.30
N ARG A 91 5.11 -10.61 -16.69
CA ARG A 91 4.24 -11.50 -15.90
C ARG A 91 4.81 -11.74 -14.50
N PHE A 92 6.12 -11.93 -14.41
CA PHE A 92 6.82 -12.07 -13.13
C PHE A 92 6.64 -10.82 -12.25
N MET A 93 6.81 -9.62 -12.80
CA MET A 93 6.59 -8.37 -12.06
C MET A 93 5.13 -8.23 -11.60
N MET A 94 4.15 -8.56 -12.44
CA MET A 94 2.74 -8.53 -12.05
C MET A 94 2.46 -9.47 -10.87
N VAL A 95 2.98 -10.69 -10.90
CA VAL A 95 2.84 -11.65 -9.80
C VAL A 95 3.46 -11.10 -8.51
N LEU A 96 4.69 -10.58 -8.57
CA LEU A 96 5.35 -10.00 -7.39
C LEU A 96 4.56 -8.81 -6.82
N SER A 97 4.07 -7.92 -7.68
CA SER A 97 3.26 -6.77 -7.28
C SER A 97 1.96 -7.19 -6.60
N THR A 98 1.23 -8.16 -7.16
CA THR A 98 0.00 -8.67 -6.54
C THR A 98 0.28 -9.35 -5.21
N LEU A 99 1.33 -10.18 -5.12
CA LEU A 99 1.69 -10.84 -3.86
C LEU A 99 2.06 -9.83 -2.76
N TYR A 100 2.79 -8.77 -3.09
CA TYR A 100 3.11 -7.71 -2.13
C TYR A 100 1.86 -6.94 -1.68
N GLN A 101 0.94 -6.65 -2.60
CA GLN A 101 -0.32 -5.96 -2.28
C GLN A 101 -1.26 -6.80 -1.39
N LEU A 102 -1.22 -8.13 -1.54
CA LEU A 102 -2.04 -9.04 -0.73
C LEU A 102 -1.57 -9.15 0.72
N ASP A 103 -0.25 -9.22 0.94
CA ASP A 103 0.33 -9.24 2.27
C ASP A 103 1.79 -8.77 2.24
N ALA A 104 2.01 -7.46 2.44
CA ALA A 104 3.33 -6.86 2.42
C ALA A 104 4.26 -7.42 3.51
N LYS A 105 3.70 -7.84 4.65
CA LYS A 105 4.49 -8.35 5.78
C LYS A 105 5.00 -9.76 5.47
N THR A 106 4.10 -10.68 5.14
CA THR A 106 4.49 -12.05 4.79
C THR A 106 5.34 -12.10 3.53
N PHE A 107 5.08 -11.21 2.56
CA PHE A 107 5.96 -11.08 1.39
C PHE A 107 7.37 -10.64 1.80
N GLY A 108 7.49 -9.64 2.67
CA GLY A 108 8.78 -9.19 3.20
C GLY A 108 9.57 -10.32 3.85
N GLU A 109 8.95 -11.03 4.79
CA GLU A 109 9.53 -12.19 5.48
C GLU A 109 9.98 -13.29 4.48
N ALA A 110 9.15 -13.59 3.48
CA ALA A 110 9.49 -14.58 2.46
C ALA A 110 10.69 -14.15 1.61
N THR A 111 10.78 -12.87 1.24
CA THR A 111 11.87 -12.36 0.39
C THR A 111 13.22 -12.24 1.11
N GLU A 112 13.25 -12.07 2.43
CA GLU A 112 14.50 -12.00 3.20
C GLU A 112 15.28 -13.31 3.16
N SER A 113 14.58 -14.45 3.20
CA SER A 113 15.19 -15.79 3.11
C SER A 113 15.51 -16.24 1.67
N LEU A 114 15.12 -15.45 0.67
CA LEU A 114 15.17 -15.83 -0.73
C LEU A 114 16.39 -15.20 -1.43
N HIS A 115 17.49 -15.95 -1.49
CA HIS A 115 18.72 -15.51 -2.14
C HIS A 115 19.46 -16.67 -2.83
N GLY A 116 20.33 -16.32 -3.77
CA GLY A 116 21.23 -17.28 -4.41
C GLY A 116 22.50 -17.51 -3.59
N ARG A 117 23.38 -18.37 -4.10
CA ARG A 117 24.70 -18.61 -3.51
C ARG A 117 25.57 -17.35 -3.47
N THR A 118 25.46 -16.51 -4.49
CA THR A 118 26.29 -15.30 -4.67
C THR A 118 25.49 -14.05 -5.04
N ARG A 119 24.15 -14.16 -5.16
CA ARG A 119 23.30 -13.07 -5.63
C ARG A 119 22.16 -12.83 -4.66
N VAL A 120 21.98 -11.58 -4.27
CA VAL A 120 20.79 -11.11 -3.56
C VAL A 120 19.66 -10.94 -4.57
N TYR A 121 18.49 -11.50 -4.30
CA TYR A 121 17.36 -11.45 -5.24
C TYR A 121 16.44 -10.25 -4.99
N PHE A 122 16.27 -9.83 -3.73
CA PHE A 122 15.42 -8.71 -3.35
C PHE A 122 16.18 -7.75 -2.42
N CYS A 123 15.97 -6.45 -2.60
CA CYS A 123 16.52 -5.39 -1.75
C CYS A 123 15.46 -4.29 -1.52
N ARG A 124 15.68 -3.43 -0.51
CA ARG A 124 14.80 -2.31 -0.19
C ARG A 124 15.06 -1.08 -1.05
#